data_AF-A0ABD4RFP5-F1
#
_entry.id   AF-A0ABD4RFP5-F1
#
_cell.length_a   1.000
_cell.length_b   1.000
_cell.length_c   1.000
_cell.angle_alpha   90.00
_cell.angle_beta   90.00
_cell.angle_gamma   90.00
#
_symmetry.space_group_name_H-M   'P 1'
#
loop_
_entity.id
_entity.type
_entity.pdbx_description
1 polymer ?
#
loop_
_entity_poly.entity_id
_entity_poly.type
_entity_poly.pdbx_seq_one_letter_code
_entity_poly.pdbx_strand_id
1 'polypeptide(L)'
;MKGIKYKHNIINLYPAIKNITSKSLYGYINNLGKFLIKPSFEYARDFNNNGVAIVVKDGLTGLIDINGDFIVDPTFSDIQEFKEGRAICIFTDGNMGVIDEAGNQITKKTYNYIGNFNNSRAVIGISGPNDTYLYGYIDLDGNEIIKPIYLNANDFSDDFSVVKLKNGKFQLIDTNGNSIASFNYKFVGSYSEGIMSFSNNAYGPYGYIDENGDILIKPKFYSADNFKDGVAIVSTSENFNGPYGVINKIGKYIYEPIYSNIKSLSEKRLALGMPLGDIKDIVNSIYALGDTDGNRLSEFIYLNIDEFDNNLASAYNYNNTFFINLRGTIVNNLPKVKGSGNLIIEDNIISAYIDYVQYYFSLSGKLIYRPNTLTILNRIYSINKLKYKPNVNYLVYYPRVNLKSNKSIENRINLKLKYLSKLKPIDKYDDLTFSYLGDFFISFFYKNLLVLKLTGYNYPLGAAHGMETLLTPSINLKTGEIYILKDLFKSSTKWINEINSIIENQIQTNSKYEFVYPNSFKGINENQDFYIDKNFLYIYFSPYEIGPYAAGFITFKIPFLEIDNFINKKGSFYKSFN
;
A
#
# COMPACT_ATOMS: atom_id res chain seq x y z
N MET A 1 48.95 2.05 -7.61
CA MET A 1 48.62 1.13 -6.49
C MET A 1 47.56 0.17 -6.97
N LYS A 2 47.79 -1.14 -6.78
CA LYS A 2 46.90 -2.22 -7.24
C LYS A 2 45.58 -2.17 -6.46
N GLY A 3 44.49 -1.79 -7.13
CA GLY A 3 43.14 -1.89 -6.58
C GLY A 3 42.73 -3.37 -6.52
N ILE A 4 42.73 -3.94 -5.33
CA ILE A 4 42.12 -5.23 -5.05
C ILE A 4 40.61 -5.03 -5.23
N LYS A 5 40.06 -5.50 -6.36
CA LYS A 5 38.61 -5.68 -6.51
C LYS A 5 38.19 -6.81 -5.58
N TYR A 6 37.80 -6.48 -4.35
CA TYR A 6 36.97 -7.36 -3.56
C TYR A 6 35.63 -7.46 -4.31
N LYS A 7 35.43 -8.54 -5.07
CA LYS A 7 34.09 -9.05 -5.33
C LYS A 7 33.53 -9.42 -3.97
N HIS A 8 32.91 -8.46 -3.28
CA HIS A 8 31.97 -8.81 -2.23
C HIS A 8 30.91 -9.65 -2.93
N ASN A 9 30.85 -10.94 -2.61
CA ASN A 9 29.59 -11.68 -2.73
C ASN A 9 28.63 -10.91 -1.85
N ILE A 10 27.88 -9.98 -2.44
CA ILE A 10 26.76 -9.34 -1.76
C ILE A 10 25.87 -10.52 -1.36
N ILE A 11 25.72 -10.72 -0.05
CA ILE A 11 24.78 -11.70 0.46
C ILE A 11 23.42 -11.11 0.14
N ASN A 12 22.76 -11.64 -0.87
CA ASN A 12 21.43 -11.14 -1.23
C ASN A 12 20.45 -11.54 -0.12
N LEU A 13 19.92 -10.51 0.53
CA LEU A 13 19.03 -10.59 1.67
C LEU A 13 17.67 -10.07 1.26
N TYR A 14 16.64 -10.85 1.58
CA TYR A 14 15.27 -10.56 1.16
C TYR A 14 14.38 -10.37 2.38
N PRO A 15 13.57 -9.28 2.44
CA PRO A 15 12.70 -9.00 3.57
C PRO A 15 11.62 -10.08 3.68
N ALA A 16 11.47 -10.66 4.87
CA ALA A 16 10.58 -11.79 5.09
C ALA A 16 9.82 -11.65 6.41
N ILE A 17 8.51 -11.84 6.32
CA ILE A 17 7.61 -11.74 7.46
C ILE A 17 7.55 -13.06 8.22
N LYS A 18 7.73 -12.99 9.54
CA LYS A 18 7.40 -14.06 10.47
C LYS A 18 6.23 -13.65 11.36
N ASN A 19 5.20 -14.48 11.40
CA ASN A 19 4.04 -14.27 12.24
C ASN A 19 4.34 -14.80 13.66
N ILE A 20 4.23 -13.92 14.66
CA ILE A 20 4.26 -14.27 16.08
C ILE A 20 2.86 -14.09 16.69
N THR A 21 2.71 -14.35 17.98
CA THR A 21 1.38 -14.39 18.61
C THR A 21 0.62 -13.07 18.50
N SER A 22 1.25 -11.92 18.66
CA SER A 22 0.55 -10.62 18.70
C SER A 22 0.75 -9.74 17.46
N LYS A 23 1.74 -10.05 16.61
CA LYS A 23 2.06 -9.27 15.42
C LYS A 23 2.84 -10.08 14.38
N SER A 24 3.07 -9.46 13.23
CA SER A 24 3.97 -9.91 12.18
C SER A 24 5.21 -9.03 12.22
N LEU A 25 6.40 -9.62 12.10
CA LEU A 25 7.66 -8.88 12.10
C LEU A 25 8.49 -9.27 10.88
N TYR A 26 9.16 -8.28 10.32
CA TYR A 26 10.14 -8.45 9.26
C TYR A 26 11.51 -8.76 9.85
N GLY A 27 12.20 -9.70 9.19
CA GLY A 27 13.65 -9.88 9.21
C GLY A 27 14.12 -10.13 7.79
N TYR A 28 15.35 -10.62 7.61
CA TYR A 28 15.89 -10.87 6.27
C TYR A 28 16.38 -12.30 6.12
N ILE A 29 15.92 -12.96 5.05
CA ILE A 29 16.33 -14.31 4.66
C ILE A 29 17.38 -14.26 3.56
N ASN A 30 18.22 -15.28 3.50
CA ASN A 30 19.02 -15.55 2.30
C ASN A 30 18.21 -16.33 1.23
N ASN A 31 18.84 -16.59 0.09
CA ASN A 31 18.28 -17.41 -1.01
C ASN A 31 17.95 -18.88 -0.66
N LEU A 32 18.27 -19.34 0.56
CA LEU A 32 17.88 -20.65 1.09
C LEU A 32 16.67 -20.56 2.04
N GLY A 33 16.10 -19.37 2.25
CA GLY A 33 14.97 -19.14 3.14
C GLY A 33 15.33 -19.09 4.61
N LYS A 34 16.62 -18.99 4.95
CA LYS A 34 17.10 -18.90 6.34
C LYS A 34 17.25 -17.44 6.73
N PHE A 35 16.64 -17.06 7.86
CA PHE A 35 16.85 -15.75 8.46
C PHE A 35 18.32 -15.57 8.87
N LEU A 36 18.97 -14.55 8.30
CA LEU A 36 20.28 -14.07 8.74
C LEU A 36 20.12 -12.86 9.67
N ILE A 37 19.18 -11.97 9.35
CA ILE A 37 18.69 -10.94 10.28
C ILE A 37 17.36 -11.44 10.84
N LYS A 38 17.28 -11.61 12.17
CA LYS A 38 16.09 -12.17 12.82
C LYS A 38 14.92 -11.18 12.73
N PRO A 39 13.67 -11.67 12.69
CA PRO A 39 12.51 -10.79 12.72
C PRO A 39 12.45 -9.89 13.94
N SER A 40 12.54 -8.58 13.72
CA SER A 40 12.51 -7.54 14.77
C SER A 40 11.92 -6.21 14.31
N PHE A 41 11.67 -6.04 13.01
CA PHE A 41 11.18 -4.79 12.42
C PHE A 41 9.69 -4.86 12.13
N GLU A 42 9.00 -3.72 12.24
CA GLU A 42 7.59 -3.58 11.93
C GLU A 42 7.36 -3.49 10.43
N TYR A 43 8.33 -2.91 9.72
CA TYR A 43 8.41 -2.85 8.27
C TYR A 43 9.88 -2.89 7.83
N ALA A 44 10.14 -3.41 6.64
CA ALA A 44 11.48 -3.55 6.10
C ALA A 44 11.42 -3.55 4.56
N ARG A 45 12.20 -2.68 3.92
CA ARG A 45 12.39 -2.66 2.46
C ARG A 45 13.52 -3.58 2.04
N ASP A 46 13.61 -3.85 0.75
CA ASP A 46 14.74 -4.55 0.14
C ASP A 46 16.06 -3.81 0.38
N PHE A 47 17.16 -4.57 0.40
CA PHE A 47 18.50 -3.98 0.39
C PHE A 47 18.76 -3.38 -0.99
N ASN A 48 19.26 -2.15 -1.03
CA ASN A 48 19.73 -1.55 -2.27
C ASN A 48 21.07 -2.16 -2.71
N ASN A 49 21.57 -1.73 -3.87
CA ASN A 49 22.83 -2.23 -4.45
C ASN A 49 24.09 -1.96 -3.60
N ASN A 50 24.00 -1.08 -2.60
CA ASN A 50 25.08 -0.75 -1.67
C ASN A 50 24.94 -1.45 -0.31
N GLY A 51 23.96 -2.37 -0.17
CA GLY A 51 23.79 -3.16 1.04
C GLY A 51 23.14 -2.37 2.19
N VAL A 52 22.32 -1.38 1.88
CA VAL A 52 21.55 -0.59 2.85
C VAL A 52 20.06 -0.88 2.70
N ALA A 53 19.37 -1.07 3.82
CA ALA A 53 17.92 -1.23 3.84
C ALA A 53 17.25 -0.26 4.81
N ILE A 54 16.06 0.20 4.42
CA ILE A 54 15.19 1.05 5.24
C ILE A 54 14.30 0.16 6.09
N VAL A 55 14.26 0.40 7.39
CA VAL A 55 13.46 -0.38 8.35
C VAL A 55 12.69 0.50 9.31
N VAL A 56 11.52 0.02 9.74
CA VAL A 56 10.70 0.67 10.78
C VAL A 56 10.79 -0.14 12.06
N LYS A 57 11.05 0.55 13.17
CA LYS A 57 11.08 -0.02 14.51
C LYS A 57 10.55 1.01 15.50
N ASP A 58 9.65 0.57 16.37
CA ASP A 58 9.01 1.42 17.39
C ASP A 58 8.33 2.67 16.78
N GLY A 59 7.74 2.51 15.58
CA GLY A 59 7.03 3.58 14.86
C GLY A 59 7.92 4.61 14.14
N LEU A 60 9.24 4.47 14.19
CA LEU A 60 10.19 5.36 13.49
C LEU A 60 11.03 4.59 12.47
N THR A 61 11.59 5.32 11.52
CA THR A 61 12.31 4.80 10.36
C THR A 61 13.82 5.06 10.49
N GLY A 62 14.62 4.05 10.18
CA GLY A 62 16.08 4.09 10.19
C GLY A 62 16.70 3.25 9.06
N LEU A 63 18.03 3.16 9.04
CA LEU A 63 18.80 2.42 8.05
C LEU A 63 19.61 1.31 8.71
N ILE A 64 19.67 0.14 8.08
CA ILE A 64 20.53 -0.96 8.51
C ILE A 64 21.47 -1.42 7.40
N ASP A 65 22.60 -2.00 7.80
CA ASP A 65 23.51 -2.72 6.92
C ASP A 65 23.10 -4.19 6.72
N ILE A 66 23.88 -4.93 5.91
CA ILE A 66 23.65 -6.36 5.64
C ILE A 66 23.84 -7.28 6.88
N ASN A 67 24.46 -6.79 7.96
CA ASN A 67 24.57 -7.52 9.22
C ASN A 67 23.33 -7.31 10.11
N GLY A 68 22.51 -6.31 9.78
CA GLY A 68 21.37 -5.87 10.56
C GLY A 68 21.73 -4.84 11.64
N ASP A 69 22.94 -4.28 11.57
CA ASP A 69 23.38 -3.20 12.44
C ASP A 69 22.85 -1.87 11.90
N PHE A 70 22.40 -0.99 12.80
CA PHE A 70 21.90 0.32 12.40
C PHE A 70 23.05 1.20 11.87
N ILE A 71 22.90 1.67 10.63
CA ILE A 71 23.68 2.78 10.07
C ILE A 71 23.09 4.08 10.59
N VAL A 72 21.76 4.17 10.62
CA VAL A 72 21.00 5.25 11.24
C VAL A 72 19.93 4.64 12.13
N ASP A 73 19.96 4.98 13.41
CA ASP A 73 18.94 4.55 14.36
C ASP A 73 17.53 5.01 13.90
N PRO A 74 16.45 4.32 14.29
CA PRO A 74 15.08 4.75 13.99
C PRO A 74 14.76 6.12 14.60
N THR A 75 14.88 7.18 13.82
CA THR A 75 14.69 8.58 14.28
C THR A 75 13.79 9.40 13.35
N PHE A 76 13.62 8.98 12.10
CA PHE A 76 12.80 9.69 11.12
C PHE A 76 11.35 9.21 11.17
N SER A 77 10.41 10.06 10.76
CA SER A 77 9.03 9.62 10.55
C SER A 77 8.94 8.69 9.33
N ASP A 78 9.70 8.99 8.26
CA ASP A 78 9.84 8.11 7.10
C ASP A 78 11.19 8.35 6.38
N ILE A 79 11.63 7.36 5.60
CA ILE A 79 12.73 7.46 4.64
C ILE A 79 12.24 6.86 3.32
N GLN A 80 12.28 7.65 2.26
CA GLN A 80 11.91 7.20 0.91
C GLN A 80 13.01 6.33 0.29
N GLU A 81 12.65 5.60 -0.76
CA GLU A 81 13.60 4.73 -1.48
C GLU A 81 14.81 5.49 -2.01
N PHE A 82 15.97 4.84 -2.03
CA PHE A 82 17.18 5.43 -2.59
C PHE A 82 17.04 5.54 -4.11
N LYS A 83 17.22 6.75 -4.64
CA LYS A 83 17.39 7.03 -6.07
C LYS A 83 18.66 7.81 -6.29
N GLU A 84 19.44 7.40 -7.30
CA GLU A 84 20.74 8.01 -7.61
C GLU A 84 21.68 8.11 -6.38
N GLY A 85 21.60 7.15 -5.46
CA GLY A 85 22.42 7.12 -4.23
C GLY A 85 22.00 8.12 -3.14
N ARG A 86 20.77 8.66 -3.20
CA ARG A 86 20.19 9.58 -2.22
C ARG A 86 18.82 9.11 -1.77
N ALA A 87 18.50 9.32 -0.49
CA ALA A 87 17.16 9.09 0.05
C ALA A 87 16.63 10.37 0.69
N ILE A 88 15.32 10.60 0.55
CA ILE A 88 14.62 11.69 1.19
C ILE A 88 14.18 11.21 2.58
N CYS A 89 14.61 11.89 3.63
CA CYS A 89 14.19 11.61 5.00
C CYS A 89 13.17 12.65 5.48
N ILE A 90 12.16 12.20 6.20
CA ILE A 90 11.12 13.05 6.79
C ILE A 90 11.35 13.10 8.29
N PHE A 91 11.54 14.31 8.82
CA PHE A 91 11.71 14.54 10.26
C PHE A 91 10.36 14.45 10.99
N THR A 92 10.39 14.38 12.32
CA THR A 92 9.16 14.28 13.13
C THR A 92 8.32 15.56 13.14
N ASP A 93 8.89 16.69 12.72
CA ASP A 93 8.19 17.96 12.52
C ASP A 93 7.56 18.08 11.11
N GLY A 94 7.74 17.07 10.26
CA GLY A 94 7.22 17.02 8.89
C GLY A 94 8.12 17.66 7.83
N ASN A 95 9.20 18.33 8.22
CA ASN A 95 10.17 18.83 7.24
C ASN A 95 10.99 17.67 6.64
N MET A 96 11.60 17.93 5.50
CA MET A 96 12.34 16.94 4.71
C MET A 96 13.82 17.31 4.59
N GLY A 97 14.68 16.30 4.51
CA GLY A 97 16.09 16.42 4.19
C GLY A 97 16.54 15.31 3.24
N VAL A 98 17.82 15.31 2.89
CA VAL A 98 18.44 14.26 2.06
C VAL A 98 19.56 13.60 2.85
N ILE A 99 19.61 12.28 2.79
CA ILE A 99 20.71 11.47 3.32
C ILE A 99 21.35 10.62 2.21
N ASP A 100 22.62 10.28 2.40
CA ASP A 100 23.30 9.25 1.60
C ASP A 100 23.17 7.86 2.24
N GLU A 101 23.76 6.86 1.58
CA GLU A 101 23.73 5.46 2.03
C GLU A 101 24.59 5.19 3.25
N ALA A 102 25.54 6.08 3.56
CA ALA A 102 26.29 6.03 4.81
C ALA A 102 25.54 6.71 5.97
N GLY A 103 24.32 7.22 5.73
CA GLY A 103 23.51 7.90 6.71
C GLY A 103 23.91 9.37 6.94
N ASN A 104 24.82 9.92 6.13
CA ASN A 104 25.21 11.32 6.26
C ASN A 104 24.08 12.22 5.75
N GLN A 105 23.73 13.23 6.51
CA GLN A 105 22.83 14.28 6.05
C GLN A 105 23.54 15.17 5.02
N ILE A 106 22.98 15.22 3.81
CA ILE A 106 23.52 15.96 2.67
C ILE A 106 23.03 17.40 2.67
N THR A 107 21.74 17.64 2.92
CA THR A 107 21.20 18.99 2.95
C THR A 107 21.56 19.73 4.24
N LYS A 108 22.10 20.95 4.11
CA LYS A 108 22.48 21.82 5.24
C LYS A 108 21.29 22.43 5.99
N LYS A 109 20.12 22.42 5.37
CA LYS A 109 18.83 22.85 5.93
C LYS A 109 17.74 21.86 5.52
N THR A 110 16.55 22.03 6.10
CA THR A 110 15.38 21.23 5.77
C THR A 110 14.42 22.01 4.85
N TYR A 111 13.54 21.28 4.19
CA TYR A 111 12.57 21.79 3.21
C TYR A 111 11.17 21.29 3.55
N ASN A 112 10.12 22.00 3.11
CA ASN A 112 8.75 21.52 3.29
C ASN A 112 8.41 20.37 2.33
N TYR A 113 9.12 20.30 1.21
CA TYR A 113 8.96 19.24 0.21
C TYR A 113 10.28 18.98 -0.51
N ILE A 114 10.59 17.71 -0.77
CA ILE A 114 11.65 17.27 -1.67
C ILE A 114 11.06 16.16 -2.55
N GLY A 115 11.13 16.33 -3.88
CA GLY A 115 10.77 15.32 -4.86
C GLY A 115 11.89 14.30 -5.08
N ASN A 116 11.61 13.25 -5.85
CA ASN A 116 12.62 12.25 -6.20
C ASN A 116 13.78 12.87 -7.00
N PHE A 117 14.98 12.30 -6.82
CA PHE A 117 16.08 12.58 -7.73
C PHE A 117 15.79 11.95 -9.10
N ASN A 118 15.81 12.79 -10.14
CA ASN A 118 15.79 12.40 -11.54
C ASN A 118 16.79 13.28 -12.29
N ASN A 119 17.65 12.69 -13.12
CA ASN A 119 18.72 13.40 -13.84
C ASN A 119 19.58 14.24 -12.87
N SER A 120 19.91 13.67 -11.71
CA SER A 120 20.74 14.29 -10.67
C SER A 120 20.20 15.62 -10.14
N ARG A 121 18.87 15.80 -10.19
CA ARG A 121 18.14 16.93 -9.63
C ARG A 121 16.95 16.45 -8.84
N ALA A 122 16.66 17.11 -7.72
CA ALA A 122 15.42 16.94 -6.99
C ALA A 122 14.70 18.28 -6.85
N VAL A 123 13.39 18.30 -7.10
CA VAL A 123 12.54 19.46 -6.82
C VAL A 123 12.54 19.72 -5.32
N ILE A 124 12.72 20.96 -4.90
CA ILE A 124 12.56 21.39 -3.49
C ILE A 124 11.44 22.41 -3.36
N GLY A 125 10.66 22.33 -2.28
CA GLY A 125 9.60 23.27 -1.95
C GLY A 125 9.84 23.93 -0.59
N ILE A 126 9.67 25.25 -0.54
CA ILE A 126 9.67 26.02 0.70
C ILE A 126 8.40 26.87 0.81
N SER A 127 7.89 27.05 2.03
CA SER A 127 6.82 28.00 2.30
C SER A 127 7.27 29.42 1.95
N GLY A 128 6.52 30.04 1.06
CA GLY A 128 6.62 31.44 0.68
C GLY A 128 5.59 32.31 1.42
N PRO A 129 5.52 33.61 1.10
CA PRO A 129 4.52 34.50 1.65
C PRO A 129 3.07 34.05 1.31
N ASN A 130 2.11 34.36 2.19
CA ASN A 130 0.68 34.10 2.00
C ASN A 130 0.35 32.62 1.72
N ASP A 131 0.96 31.69 2.45
CA ASP A 131 0.75 30.24 2.33
C ASP A 131 1.00 29.69 0.92
N THR A 132 1.82 30.38 0.12
CA THR A 132 2.27 29.88 -1.18
C THR A 132 3.47 28.96 -1.01
N TYR A 133 3.70 28.03 -1.94
CA TYR A 133 4.94 27.29 -2.02
C TYR A 133 5.78 27.81 -3.19
N LEU A 134 7.08 27.96 -2.95
CA LEU A 134 8.04 28.26 -4.01
C LEU A 134 8.93 27.04 -4.24
N TYR A 135 9.14 26.73 -5.51
CA TYR A 135 9.86 25.57 -5.96
C TYR A 135 11.19 25.92 -6.62
N GLY A 136 12.19 25.11 -6.35
CA GLY A 136 13.55 25.18 -6.91
C GLY A 136 14.11 23.77 -7.06
N TYR A 137 15.43 23.65 -7.22
CA TYR A 137 16.09 22.36 -7.40
C TYR A 137 17.42 22.28 -6.67
N ILE A 138 17.69 21.11 -6.11
CA ILE A 138 18.99 20.73 -5.54
C ILE A 138 19.69 19.69 -6.40
N ASP A 139 21.02 19.66 -6.35
CA ASP A 139 21.84 18.57 -6.89
C ASP A 139 21.98 17.40 -5.88
N LEU A 140 22.69 16.35 -6.29
CA LEU A 140 23.01 15.20 -5.44
C LEU A 140 23.86 15.58 -4.22
N ASP A 141 24.55 16.72 -4.21
CA ASP A 141 25.32 17.19 -3.06
C ASP A 141 24.50 18.13 -2.16
N GLY A 142 23.19 18.27 -2.43
CA GLY A 142 22.27 19.10 -1.67
C GLY A 142 22.46 20.60 -1.88
N ASN A 143 23.20 21.01 -2.91
CA ASN A 143 23.35 22.41 -3.27
C ASN A 143 22.14 22.89 -4.06
N GLU A 144 21.59 24.05 -3.71
CA GLU A 144 20.54 24.71 -4.48
C GLU A 144 21.10 25.26 -5.80
N ILE A 145 21.12 24.43 -6.84
CA ILE A 145 21.49 24.86 -8.20
C ILE A 145 20.47 25.89 -8.71
N ILE A 146 19.20 25.68 -8.38
CA ILE A 146 18.12 26.61 -8.75
C ILE A 146 17.36 26.98 -7.49
N LYS A 147 17.42 28.27 -7.12
CA LYS A 147 16.75 28.77 -5.92
C LYS A 147 15.23 28.60 -6.01
N PRO A 148 14.51 28.42 -4.88
CA PRO A 148 13.06 28.33 -4.89
C PRO A 148 12.38 29.65 -5.29
N ILE A 149 12.07 29.79 -6.58
CA ILE A 149 11.48 31.01 -7.16
C ILE A 149 10.23 30.74 -8.00
N TYR A 150 9.99 29.48 -8.37
CA TYR A 150 8.88 29.08 -9.24
C TYR A 150 7.60 28.80 -8.44
N LEU A 151 6.45 29.07 -9.04
CA LEU A 151 5.14 28.73 -8.46
C LEU A 151 4.80 27.24 -8.60
N ASN A 152 5.44 26.55 -9.56
CA ASN A 152 5.32 25.12 -9.80
C ASN A 152 6.56 24.65 -10.58
N ALA A 153 6.95 23.39 -10.36
CA ALA A 153 8.13 22.77 -10.96
C ALA A 153 7.86 21.28 -11.15
N ASN A 154 8.06 20.77 -12.37
CA ASN A 154 8.01 19.34 -12.65
C ASN A 154 9.37 18.67 -12.37
N ASP A 155 9.39 17.35 -12.25
CA ASP A 155 10.64 16.59 -12.23
C ASP A 155 11.41 16.76 -13.55
N PHE A 156 12.74 16.66 -13.48
CA PHE A 156 13.57 16.65 -14.69
C PHE A 156 13.39 15.35 -15.47
N SER A 157 13.22 15.47 -16.79
CA SER A 157 13.14 14.37 -17.75
C SER A 157 13.90 14.78 -19.00
N ASP A 158 14.73 13.88 -19.54
CA ASP A 158 15.62 14.17 -20.69
C ASP A 158 16.44 15.47 -20.50
N ASP A 159 16.99 15.70 -19.30
CA ASP A 159 17.74 16.92 -18.90
C ASP A 159 16.96 18.25 -18.92
N PHE A 160 15.64 18.22 -19.14
CA PHE A 160 14.79 19.39 -19.11
C PHE A 160 13.69 19.31 -18.05
N SER A 161 13.20 20.47 -17.62
CA SER A 161 12.00 20.55 -16.80
C SER A 161 11.13 21.73 -17.20
N VAL A 162 9.84 21.59 -16.97
CA VAL A 162 8.85 22.67 -17.14
C VAL A 162 8.55 23.29 -15.78
N VAL A 163 8.69 24.61 -15.71
CA VAL A 163 8.47 25.41 -14.50
C VAL A 163 7.48 26.54 -14.75
N LYS A 164 6.77 26.96 -13.70
CA LYS A 164 5.82 28.08 -13.76
C LYS A 164 6.35 29.30 -13.03
N LEU A 165 6.44 30.42 -13.73
CA LEU A 165 6.86 31.70 -13.20
C LEU A 165 5.75 32.40 -12.39
N LYS A 166 6.13 33.38 -11.56
CA LYS A 166 5.19 34.23 -10.81
C LYS A 166 4.25 35.06 -11.68
N ASN A 167 4.65 35.37 -12.91
CA ASN A 167 3.79 36.06 -13.89
C ASN A 167 2.81 35.11 -14.59
N GLY A 168 2.79 33.82 -14.23
CA GLY A 168 1.89 32.81 -14.77
C GLY A 168 2.38 32.10 -16.03
N LYS A 169 3.49 32.55 -16.65
CA LYS A 169 4.08 31.88 -17.83
C LYS A 169 4.78 30.59 -17.44
N PHE A 170 4.80 29.63 -18.37
CA PHE A 170 5.61 28.43 -18.26
C PHE A 170 6.96 28.63 -18.96
N GLN A 171 7.99 27.93 -18.50
CA GLN A 171 9.30 27.89 -19.14
C GLN A 171 9.83 26.46 -19.19
N LEU A 172 10.49 26.12 -20.29
CA LEU A 172 11.37 24.96 -20.38
C LEU A 172 12.76 25.41 -19.91
N ILE A 173 13.34 24.70 -18.94
CA ILE A 173 14.66 24.98 -18.39
C ILE A 173 15.57 23.76 -18.49
N ASP A 174 16.87 23.99 -18.61
CA ASP A 174 17.90 22.95 -18.47
C ASP A 174 18.24 22.66 -17.00
N THR A 175 19.12 21.67 -16.76
CA THR A 175 19.58 21.27 -15.41
C THR A 175 20.36 22.35 -14.65
N ASN A 176 20.75 23.46 -15.30
CA ASN A 176 21.38 24.63 -14.68
C ASN A 176 20.39 25.77 -14.43
N GLY A 177 19.12 25.62 -14.87
CA GLY A 177 18.09 26.64 -14.75
C GLY A 177 18.10 27.68 -15.87
N ASN A 178 18.87 27.46 -16.94
CA ASN A 178 18.82 28.33 -18.11
C ASN A 178 17.48 28.15 -18.82
N SER A 179 16.82 29.27 -19.16
CA SER A 179 15.57 29.23 -19.93
C SER A 179 15.86 28.89 -21.39
N ILE A 180 15.26 27.80 -21.86
CA ILE A 180 15.33 27.33 -23.25
C ILE A 180 14.17 27.93 -24.07
N ALA A 181 12.96 27.85 -23.53
CA ALA A 181 11.76 28.39 -24.15
C ALA A 181 10.77 28.93 -23.10
N SER A 182 9.82 29.76 -23.54
CA SER A 182 8.75 30.29 -22.69
C SER A 182 7.40 30.21 -23.38
N PHE A 183 6.39 29.77 -22.63
CA PHE A 183 5.07 29.47 -23.15
C PHE A 183 4.00 30.30 -22.43
N ASN A 184 3.07 30.84 -23.21
CA ASN A 184 1.94 31.63 -22.71
C ASN A 184 0.64 30.81 -22.73
N TYR A 185 0.66 29.67 -22.07
CA TYR A 185 -0.49 28.76 -21.93
C TYR A 185 -0.95 28.68 -20.47
N LYS A 186 -2.17 28.18 -20.25
CA LYS A 186 -2.69 27.96 -18.88
C LYS A 186 -2.11 26.70 -18.25
N PHE A 187 -1.68 25.75 -19.08
CA PHE A 187 -1.03 24.52 -18.67
C PHE A 187 0.03 24.10 -19.71
N VAL A 188 1.16 23.62 -19.23
CA VAL A 188 2.18 22.88 -19.99
C VAL A 188 2.62 21.69 -19.12
N GLY A 189 2.56 20.49 -19.67
CA GLY A 189 2.96 19.24 -19.01
C GLY A 189 4.47 19.03 -18.98
N SER A 190 4.91 17.86 -18.53
CA SER A 190 6.33 17.51 -18.49
C SER A 190 6.92 17.34 -19.90
N TYR A 191 8.21 17.63 -20.01
CA TYR A 191 8.98 17.32 -21.22
C TYR A 191 9.24 15.82 -21.30
N SER A 192 8.94 15.21 -22.44
CA SER A 192 9.25 13.80 -22.70
C SER A 192 9.44 13.56 -24.19
N GLU A 193 10.58 13.02 -24.58
CA GLU A 193 10.93 12.71 -25.97
C GLU A 193 10.75 13.88 -26.97
N GLY A 194 11.04 15.11 -26.55
CA GLY A 194 10.93 16.31 -27.38
C GLY A 194 9.53 16.95 -27.44
N ILE A 195 8.57 16.45 -26.66
CA ILE A 195 7.17 16.87 -26.74
C ILE A 195 6.62 17.20 -25.35
N MET A 196 5.77 18.21 -25.27
CA MET A 196 5.01 18.58 -24.06
C MET A 196 3.52 18.68 -24.38
N SER A 197 2.67 18.19 -23.47
CA SER A 197 1.23 18.48 -23.55
C SER A 197 0.98 19.95 -23.15
N PHE A 198 -0.05 20.59 -23.71
CA PHE A 198 -0.40 21.97 -23.37
C PHE A 198 -1.92 22.22 -23.44
N SER A 199 -2.40 23.24 -22.71
CA SER A 199 -3.78 23.71 -22.82
C SER A 199 -3.94 25.22 -22.63
N ASN A 200 -4.90 25.79 -23.36
CA ASN A 200 -5.37 27.16 -23.18
C ASN A 200 -6.34 27.32 -22.00
N ASN A 201 -6.76 26.21 -21.39
CA ASN A 201 -7.63 26.18 -20.21
C ASN A 201 -6.94 25.40 -19.08
N ALA A 202 -7.46 25.52 -17.86
CA ALA A 202 -6.94 24.77 -16.72
C ALA A 202 -7.23 23.26 -16.78
N TYR A 203 -8.27 22.84 -17.53
CA TYR A 203 -8.81 21.46 -17.51
C TYR A 203 -8.95 20.85 -18.91
N GLY A 204 -8.15 21.31 -19.86
CA GLY A 204 -8.23 20.86 -21.24
C GLY A 204 -9.26 21.63 -22.10
N PRO A 205 -9.43 21.24 -23.37
CA PRO A 205 -8.72 20.15 -24.03
C PRO A 205 -7.22 20.43 -24.15
N TYR A 206 -6.43 19.35 -24.22
CA TYR A 206 -4.99 19.30 -24.33
C TYR A 206 -4.59 19.00 -25.78
N GLY A 207 -3.50 19.64 -26.20
CA GLY A 207 -2.76 19.34 -27.43
C GLY A 207 -1.31 19.06 -27.09
N TYR A 208 -0.44 19.02 -28.10
CA TYR A 208 0.99 18.82 -27.94
C TYR A 208 1.79 19.88 -28.69
N ILE A 209 2.84 20.37 -28.05
CA ILE A 209 3.83 21.30 -28.59
C ILE A 209 5.22 20.66 -28.55
N ASP A 210 6.11 21.13 -29.41
CA ASP A 210 7.54 20.83 -29.30
C ASP A 210 8.26 21.77 -28.31
N GLU A 211 9.58 21.63 -28.22
CA GLU A 211 10.46 22.44 -27.37
C GLU A 211 10.52 23.93 -27.74
N ASN A 212 10.18 24.30 -28.98
CA ASN A 212 10.09 25.69 -29.43
C ASN A 212 8.71 26.31 -29.11
N GLY A 213 7.73 25.47 -28.77
CA GLY A 213 6.33 25.85 -28.57
C GLY A 213 5.49 25.77 -29.83
N ASP A 214 6.00 25.16 -30.90
CA ASP A 214 5.25 24.95 -32.13
C ASP A 214 4.20 23.85 -31.92
N ILE A 215 2.98 24.11 -32.36
CA ILE A 215 1.84 23.19 -32.16
C ILE A 215 1.99 21.98 -33.10
N LEU A 216 2.36 20.84 -32.54
CA LEU A 216 2.40 19.55 -33.23
C LEU A 216 0.99 18.98 -33.39
N ILE A 217 0.20 19.03 -32.33
CA ILE A 217 -1.17 18.51 -32.30
C ILE A 217 -2.07 19.54 -31.62
N LYS A 218 -3.08 20.02 -32.34
CA LYS A 218 -4.03 21.01 -31.80
C LYS A 218 -4.82 20.44 -30.62
N PRO A 219 -5.17 21.26 -29.62
CA PRO A 219 -5.93 20.80 -28.47
C PRO A 219 -7.26 20.16 -28.83
N LYS A 220 -7.45 18.89 -28.45
CA LYS A 220 -8.68 18.12 -28.69
C LYS A 220 -8.93 16.98 -27.68
N PHE A 221 -7.97 16.70 -26.81
CA PHE A 221 -8.05 15.58 -25.87
C PHE A 221 -8.39 16.08 -24.46
N TYR A 222 -9.28 15.42 -23.74
CA TYR A 222 -9.53 15.73 -22.33
C TYR A 222 -8.64 14.93 -21.37
N SER A 223 -7.98 13.88 -21.87
CA SER A 223 -6.86 13.22 -21.23
C SER A 223 -5.73 13.03 -22.24
N ALA A 224 -4.50 13.36 -21.83
CA ALA A 224 -3.31 13.35 -22.68
C ALA A 224 -2.06 13.04 -21.83
N ASP A 225 -1.60 11.80 -21.89
CA ASP A 225 -0.38 11.37 -21.22
C ASP A 225 0.87 11.90 -21.93
N ASN A 226 2.01 11.90 -21.22
CA ASN A 226 3.31 12.21 -21.85
C ASN A 226 3.65 11.14 -22.91
N PHE A 227 4.39 11.55 -23.94
CA PHE A 227 4.92 10.59 -24.91
C PHE A 227 5.95 9.67 -24.25
N LYS A 228 5.80 8.36 -24.44
CA LYS A 228 6.73 7.31 -24.01
C LYS A 228 6.73 6.19 -25.05
N ASP A 229 7.91 5.70 -25.41
CA ASP A 229 8.10 4.73 -26.49
C ASP A 229 7.49 5.21 -27.83
N GLY A 230 7.56 6.53 -28.10
CA GLY A 230 7.07 7.13 -29.34
C GLY A 230 5.56 7.30 -29.47
N VAL A 231 4.79 6.98 -28.41
CA VAL A 231 3.33 7.05 -28.41
C VAL A 231 2.79 7.77 -27.17
N ALA A 232 1.56 8.27 -27.25
CA ALA A 232 0.84 8.83 -26.10
C ALA A 232 -0.57 8.23 -26.00
N ILE A 233 -1.01 7.95 -24.77
CA ILE A 233 -2.36 7.51 -24.46
C ILE A 233 -3.24 8.75 -24.33
N VAL A 234 -4.39 8.75 -25.01
CA VAL A 234 -5.27 9.92 -25.11
C VAL A 234 -6.74 9.53 -25.03
N SER A 235 -7.57 10.47 -24.59
CA SER A 235 -9.04 10.37 -24.64
C SER A 235 -9.65 11.69 -25.08
N THR A 236 -10.66 11.63 -25.96
CA THR A 236 -11.50 12.79 -26.32
C THR A 236 -12.75 12.89 -25.44
N SER A 237 -12.94 11.95 -24.50
CA SER A 237 -14.04 11.95 -23.56
C SER A 237 -13.69 12.78 -22.32
N GLU A 238 -14.62 13.63 -21.89
CA GLU A 238 -14.51 14.34 -20.61
C GLU A 238 -14.62 13.38 -19.41
N ASN A 239 -15.09 12.15 -19.63
CA ASN A 239 -15.20 11.14 -18.58
C ASN A 239 -13.85 10.46 -18.33
N PHE A 240 -13.49 10.30 -17.05
CA PHE A 240 -12.26 9.63 -16.61
C PHE A 240 -12.20 8.11 -16.92
N ASN A 241 -13.31 7.50 -17.34
CA ASN A 241 -13.38 6.07 -17.69
C ASN A 241 -13.13 5.80 -19.18
N GLY A 242 -12.63 6.80 -19.91
CA GLY A 242 -12.38 6.70 -21.34
C GLY A 242 -13.61 7.03 -22.20
N PRO A 243 -13.64 6.55 -23.46
CA PRO A 243 -12.71 5.57 -24.03
C PRO A 243 -11.34 6.16 -24.36
N TYR A 244 -10.30 5.34 -24.20
CA TYR A 244 -8.90 5.66 -24.45
C TYR A 244 -8.42 5.06 -25.77
N GLY A 245 -7.57 5.81 -26.47
CA GLY A 245 -6.83 5.40 -27.65
C GLY A 245 -5.35 5.75 -27.51
N VAL A 246 -4.57 5.45 -28.55
CA VAL A 246 -3.13 5.72 -28.58
C VAL A 246 -2.79 6.44 -29.87
N ILE A 247 -1.99 7.50 -29.77
CA ILE A 247 -1.51 8.27 -30.91
C ILE A 247 0.01 8.22 -31.03
N ASN A 248 0.50 8.38 -32.25
CA ASN A 248 1.91 8.66 -32.50
C ASN A 248 2.22 10.17 -32.38
N LYS A 249 3.51 10.54 -32.52
CA LYS A 249 3.98 11.94 -32.40
C LYS A 249 3.36 12.94 -33.37
N ILE A 250 2.76 12.48 -34.48
CA ILE A 250 2.03 13.34 -35.44
C ILE A 250 0.51 13.37 -35.19
N GLY A 251 0.03 12.73 -34.12
CA GLY A 251 -1.38 12.74 -33.71
C GLY A 251 -2.28 11.77 -34.47
N LYS A 252 -1.70 10.82 -35.22
CA LYS A 252 -2.44 9.71 -35.86
C LYS A 252 -2.70 8.61 -34.85
N TYR A 253 -3.94 8.11 -34.80
CA TYR A 253 -4.27 6.94 -33.97
C TYR A 253 -3.53 5.69 -34.46
N ILE A 254 -2.85 5.05 -33.51
CA ILE A 254 -2.32 3.70 -33.59
C ILE A 254 -3.40 2.71 -33.10
N TYR A 255 -4.07 3.09 -32.01
CA TYR A 255 -5.27 2.43 -31.52
C TYR A 255 -6.39 3.46 -31.42
N GLU A 256 -7.51 3.17 -32.08
CA GLU A 256 -8.72 3.99 -31.96
C GLU A 256 -9.23 4.02 -30.52
N PRO A 257 -9.89 5.12 -30.08
CA PRO A 257 -10.34 5.27 -28.71
C PRO A 257 -11.58 4.41 -28.41
N ILE A 258 -11.35 3.12 -28.15
CA ILE A 258 -12.38 2.12 -27.82
C ILE A 258 -12.14 1.41 -26.48
N TYR A 259 -10.98 1.63 -25.84
CA TYR A 259 -10.55 0.89 -24.66
C TYR A 259 -11.03 1.57 -23.38
N SER A 260 -11.42 0.81 -22.37
CA SER A 260 -11.78 1.36 -21.05
C SER A 260 -10.55 1.84 -20.28
N ASN A 261 -9.40 1.22 -20.53
CA ASN A 261 -8.13 1.60 -19.93
C ASN A 261 -6.97 1.16 -20.83
N ILE A 262 -5.90 1.94 -20.87
CA ILE A 262 -4.63 1.57 -21.51
C ILE A 262 -3.50 1.88 -20.53
N LYS A 263 -2.51 1.00 -20.42
CA LYS A 263 -1.29 1.22 -19.63
C LYS A 263 -0.06 1.13 -20.52
N SER A 264 0.88 2.07 -20.39
CA SER A 264 2.24 1.88 -20.91
C SER A 264 2.95 0.84 -20.04
N LEU A 265 3.59 -0.14 -20.67
CA LEU A 265 4.30 -1.22 -20.00
C LEU A 265 5.81 -1.18 -20.26
N SER A 266 6.35 -0.07 -20.78
CA SER A 266 7.75 0.02 -21.22
C SER A 266 8.08 -0.99 -22.35
N GLU A 267 9.32 -0.94 -22.87
CA GLU A 267 9.79 -1.82 -23.96
C GLU A 267 8.83 -1.88 -25.16
N LYS A 268 8.18 -0.75 -25.49
CA LYS A 268 7.20 -0.65 -26.59
C LYS A 268 5.99 -1.58 -26.41
N ARG A 269 5.51 -1.76 -25.17
CA ARG A 269 4.34 -2.57 -24.85
C ARG A 269 3.24 -1.78 -24.16
N LEU A 270 2.01 -2.22 -24.41
CA LEU A 270 0.79 -1.60 -23.90
C LEU A 270 -0.15 -2.68 -23.35
N ALA A 271 -0.77 -2.44 -22.19
CA ALA A 271 -1.93 -3.23 -21.76
C ALA A 271 -3.19 -2.57 -22.33
N LEU A 272 -3.90 -3.26 -23.21
CA LEU A 272 -5.13 -2.81 -23.83
C LEU A 272 -6.33 -3.37 -23.06
N GLY A 273 -7.07 -2.52 -22.34
CA GLY A 273 -8.14 -2.92 -21.43
C GLY A 273 -9.54 -2.77 -22.03
N MET A 274 -10.38 -3.77 -21.82
CA MET A 274 -11.83 -3.72 -22.05
C MET A 274 -12.56 -3.91 -20.71
N PRO A 275 -13.80 -3.40 -20.56
CA PRO A 275 -14.57 -3.60 -19.33
C PRO A 275 -14.64 -5.08 -18.94
N LEU A 276 -14.43 -5.37 -17.65
CA LEU A 276 -14.56 -6.71 -17.13
C LEU A 276 -16.01 -6.98 -16.68
N GLY A 277 -16.66 -7.96 -17.32
CA GLY A 277 -18.07 -8.29 -17.08
C GLY A 277 -19.03 -7.37 -17.86
N ASP A 278 -20.33 -7.54 -17.64
CA ASP A 278 -21.36 -6.82 -18.40
C ASP A 278 -21.64 -5.40 -17.85
N ILE A 279 -21.11 -5.07 -16.68
CA ILE A 279 -21.39 -3.82 -15.97
C ILE A 279 -20.42 -2.74 -16.44
N LYS A 280 -20.88 -1.91 -17.38
CA LYS A 280 -20.10 -0.86 -18.05
C LYS A 280 -19.48 0.21 -17.14
N ASP A 281 -20.01 0.36 -15.92
CA ASP A 281 -19.57 1.38 -14.95
C ASP A 281 -18.48 0.89 -13.99
N ILE A 282 -18.03 -0.38 -14.11
CA ILE A 282 -17.01 -0.96 -13.23
C ILE A 282 -15.59 -0.65 -13.74
N VAL A 283 -14.74 -0.19 -12.82
CA VAL A 283 -13.33 0.24 -13.03
C VAL A 283 -12.38 -0.89 -13.46
N ASN A 284 -12.80 -2.15 -13.33
CA ASN A 284 -11.97 -3.30 -13.64
C ASN A 284 -11.95 -3.56 -15.15
N SER A 285 -10.75 -3.76 -15.69
CA SER A 285 -10.57 -4.14 -17.09
C SER A 285 -9.95 -5.53 -17.21
N ILE A 286 -10.30 -6.23 -18.28
CA ILE A 286 -9.55 -7.39 -18.77
C ILE A 286 -8.66 -6.91 -19.91
N TYR A 287 -7.39 -7.33 -19.88
CA TYR A 287 -6.33 -6.80 -20.72
C TYR A 287 -5.87 -7.82 -21.75
N ALA A 288 -5.64 -7.32 -22.96
CA ALA A 288 -4.79 -7.92 -23.97
C ALA A 288 -3.44 -7.17 -23.99
N LEU A 289 -2.37 -7.84 -24.40
CA LEU A 289 -1.10 -7.19 -24.70
C LEU A 289 -1.15 -6.58 -26.10
N GLY A 290 -0.70 -5.34 -26.25
CA GLY A 290 -0.41 -4.70 -27.53
C GLY A 290 1.02 -4.16 -27.58
N ASP A 291 1.43 -3.67 -28.75
CA ASP A 291 2.68 -2.94 -28.95
C ASP A 291 2.43 -1.52 -29.47
N THR A 292 3.47 -0.69 -29.45
CA THR A 292 3.38 0.69 -29.95
C THR A 292 3.29 0.79 -31.47
N ASP A 293 3.35 -0.33 -32.19
CA ASP A 293 3.23 -0.38 -33.66
C ASP A 293 1.78 -0.68 -34.11
N GLY A 294 0.88 -0.97 -33.17
CA GLY A 294 -0.55 -1.20 -33.41
C GLY A 294 -0.97 -2.67 -33.45
N ASN A 295 -0.09 -3.60 -33.08
CA ASN A 295 -0.42 -5.03 -33.07
C ASN A 295 -1.00 -5.45 -31.72
N ARG A 296 -2.17 -6.10 -31.73
CA ARG A 296 -2.67 -6.82 -30.55
C ARG A 296 -1.99 -8.19 -30.48
N LEU A 297 -1.14 -8.39 -29.50
CA LEU A 297 -0.26 -9.56 -29.33
C LEU A 297 -0.90 -10.71 -28.54
N SER A 298 -1.99 -10.46 -27.82
CA SER A 298 -2.73 -11.51 -27.11
C SER A 298 -4.24 -11.31 -27.17
N GLU A 299 -4.99 -12.31 -26.71
CA GLU A 299 -6.40 -12.17 -26.36
C GLU A 299 -6.57 -11.44 -25.03
N PHE A 300 -7.80 -10.99 -24.73
CA PHE A 300 -8.16 -10.36 -23.46
C PHE A 300 -8.32 -11.42 -22.37
N ILE A 301 -7.21 -11.79 -21.74
CA ILE A 301 -7.16 -12.89 -20.75
C ILE A 301 -6.47 -12.51 -19.44
N TYR A 302 -5.88 -11.32 -19.38
CA TYR A 302 -5.12 -10.84 -18.24
C TYR A 302 -5.95 -9.91 -17.37
N LEU A 303 -5.95 -10.11 -16.07
CA LEU A 303 -6.56 -9.17 -15.13
C LEU A 303 -5.59 -8.05 -14.75
N ASN A 304 -4.28 -8.27 -14.93
CA ASN A 304 -3.25 -7.25 -14.90
C ASN A 304 -2.02 -7.72 -15.70
N ILE A 305 -1.25 -6.76 -16.20
CA ILE A 305 0.08 -6.94 -16.77
C ILE A 305 0.95 -5.82 -16.16
N ASP A 306 2.07 -6.19 -15.54
CA ASP A 306 3.06 -5.28 -14.99
C ASP A 306 3.98 -4.73 -16.10
N GLU A 307 4.78 -3.72 -15.80
CA GLU A 307 5.78 -3.23 -16.77
C GLU A 307 6.76 -4.34 -17.17
N PHE A 308 7.18 -4.29 -18.43
CA PHE A 308 8.26 -5.12 -18.94
C PHE A 308 9.60 -4.62 -18.41
N ASP A 309 10.36 -5.55 -17.86
CA ASP A 309 11.76 -5.39 -17.53
C ASP A 309 12.54 -6.58 -18.08
N ASN A 310 13.59 -6.29 -18.85
CA ASN A 310 14.43 -7.28 -19.50
C ASN A 310 13.64 -8.31 -20.34
N ASN A 311 12.68 -7.83 -21.14
CA ASN A 311 11.79 -8.63 -22.01
C ASN A 311 10.75 -9.52 -21.29
N LEU A 312 10.59 -9.36 -19.98
CA LEU A 312 9.63 -10.11 -19.16
C LEU A 312 8.69 -9.16 -18.43
N ALA A 313 7.41 -9.52 -18.37
CA ALA A 313 6.45 -8.87 -17.50
C ALA A 313 5.75 -9.92 -16.63
N SER A 314 5.46 -9.55 -15.39
CA SER A 314 4.53 -10.32 -14.57
C SER A 314 3.09 -10.04 -15.02
N ALA A 315 2.25 -11.07 -15.05
CA ALA A 315 0.84 -10.96 -15.37
C ALA A 315 0.04 -11.99 -14.58
N TYR A 316 -1.25 -11.74 -14.39
CA TYR A 316 -2.14 -12.75 -13.81
C TYR A 316 -3.48 -12.83 -14.49
N ASN A 317 -4.09 -14.01 -14.38
CA ASN A 317 -5.47 -14.27 -14.75
C ASN A 317 -6.27 -14.69 -13.50
N TYR A 318 -7.50 -15.18 -13.70
CA TYR A 318 -8.38 -15.65 -12.63
C TYR A 318 -7.78 -16.67 -11.67
N ASN A 319 -6.72 -17.37 -12.06
CA ASN A 319 -6.20 -18.51 -11.31
C ASN A 319 -4.76 -18.31 -10.83
N ASN A 320 -3.90 -17.75 -11.69
CA ASN A 320 -2.47 -17.76 -11.47
C ASN A 320 -1.82 -16.45 -11.92
N THR A 321 -0.69 -16.18 -11.28
CA THR A 321 0.30 -15.16 -11.64
C THR A 321 1.52 -15.87 -12.26
N PHE A 322 2.09 -15.31 -13.32
CA PHE A 322 3.17 -15.90 -14.11
C PHE A 322 3.89 -14.81 -14.92
N PHE A 323 5.03 -15.14 -15.51
CA PHE A 323 5.72 -14.26 -16.45
C PHE A 323 5.20 -14.44 -17.89
N ILE A 324 5.14 -13.34 -18.64
CA ILE A 324 4.94 -13.32 -20.09
C ILE A 324 6.13 -12.65 -20.77
N ASN A 325 6.41 -13.04 -22.00
CA ASN A 325 7.42 -12.37 -22.83
C ASN A 325 6.81 -11.25 -23.66
N LEU A 326 7.64 -10.57 -24.46
CA LEU A 326 7.25 -9.52 -25.39
C LEU A 326 6.18 -9.90 -26.43
N ARG A 327 5.84 -11.18 -26.61
CA ARG A 327 4.73 -11.62 -27.48
C ARG A 327 3.47 -11.93 -26.70
N GLY A 328 3.46 -11.66 -25.40
CA GLY A 328 2.35 -11.98 -24.51
C GLY A 328 2.18 -13.47 -24.28
N THR A 329 3.20 -14.30 -24.54
CA THR A 329 3.15 -15.74 -24.29
C THR A 329 3.75 -16.06 -22.93
N ILE A 330 3.12 -17.01 -22.22
CA ILE A 330 3.56 -17.44 -20.89
C ILE A 330 4.95 -18.09 -20.98
N VAL A 331 5.84 -17.68 -20.10
CA VAL A 331 7.22 -18.16 -20.01
C VAL A 331 7.25 -19.43 -19.14
N ASN A 332 7.14 -20.59 -19.77
CA ASN A 332 6.90 -21.87 -19.09
C ASN A 332 8.08 -22.43 -18.28
N ASN A 333 9.29 -21.91 -18.47
CA ASN A 333 10.47 -22.28 -17.67
C ASN A 333 10.59 -21.46 -16.38
N LEU A 334 9.70 -20.48 -16.17
CA LEU A 334 9.57 -19.73 -14.92
C LEU A 334 8.31 -20.16 -14.15
N PRO A 335 8.21 -19.85 -12.85
CA PRO A 335 7.14 -20.33 -12.00
C PRO A 335 5.78 -19.73 -12.37
N LYS A 336 4.76 -20.55 -12.17
CA LYS A 336 3.35 -20.17 -12.19
C LYS A 336 2.78 -20.34 -10.80
N VAL A 337 2.36 -19.24 -10.17
CA VAL A 337 1.93 -19.21 -8.77
C VAL A 337 0.43 -18.99 -8.68
N LYS A 338 -0.27 -19.81 -7.89
CA LYS A 338 -1.73 -19.73 -7.74
C LYS A 338 -2.13 -18.50 -6.91
N GLY A 339 -2.99 -17.66 -7.48
CA GLY A 339 -3.44 -16.40 -6.89
C GLY A 339 -3.25 -15.21 -7.84
N SER A 340 -3.59 -14.02 -7.35
CA SER A 340 -3.43 -12.76 -8.07
C SER A 340 -2.34 -11.93 -7.39
N GLY A 341 -1.56 -11.19 -8.16
CA GLY A 341 -0.47 -10.38 -7.64
C GLY A 341 0.62 -10.22 -8.67
N ASN A 342 1.88 -10.10 -8.22
CA ASN A 342 3.01 -9.87 -9.09
C ASN A 342 4.20 -10.77 -8.77
N LEU A 343 5.00 -11.06 -9.79
CA LEU A 343 6.27 -11.76 -9.70
C LEU A 343 7.40 -10.83 -10.14
N ILE A 344 8.48 -10.79 -9.38
CA ILE A 344 9.68 -10.03 -9.71
C ILE A 344 10.87 -10.98 -9.61
N ILE A 345 11.74 -10.95 -10.60
CA ILE A 345 13.01 -11.70 -10.56
C ILE A 345 14.01 -10.85 -9.78
N GLU A 346 14.45 -11.36 -8.64
CA GLU A 346 15.44 -10.72 -7.77
C GLU A 346 16.70 -11.59 -7.77
N ASP A 347 17.69 -11.21 -8.58
CA ASP A 347 18.90 -11.98 -8.87
C ASP A 347 18.63 -13.41 -9.39
N ASN A 348 18.61 -14.38 -8.48
CA ASN A 348 18.46 -15.81 -8.74
C ASN A 348 17.23 -16.41 -8.03
N ILE A 349 16.36 -15.56 -7.48
CA ILE A 349 15.10 -15.95 -6.88
C ILE A 349 13.96 -15.14 -7.49
N ILE A 350 12.73 -15.54 -7.16
CA ILE A 350 11.52 -14.84 -7.54
C ILE A 350 10.82 -14.38 -6.27
N SER A 351 10.72 -13.07 -6.13
CA SER A 351 9.81 -12.39 -5.21
C SER A 351 8.40 -12.51 -5.78
N ALA A 352 7.46 -13.02 -4.98
CA ALA A 352 6.10 -13.27 -5.41
C ALA A 352 5.13 -12.71 -4.38
N TYR A 353 4.57 -11.54 -4.66
CA TYR A 353 3.55 -10.93 -3.80
C TYR A 353 2.17 -11.37 -4.29
N ILE A 354 1.63 -12.41 -3.66
CA ILE A 354 0.43 -13.12 -4.13
C ILE A 354 -0.66 -13.05 -3.07
N ASP A 355 -1.81 -12.48 -3.44
CA ASP A 355 -2.99 -12.32 -2.59
C ASP A 355 -2.62 -11.69 -1.24
N TYR A 356 -1.87 -10.58 -1.30
CA TYR A 356 -1.38 -9.81 -0.15
C TYR A 356 -0.40 -10.58 0.77
N VAL A 357 0.28 -11.60 0.26
CA VAL A 357 1.28 -12.36 1.00
C VAL A 357 2.55 -12.50 0.17
N GLN A 358 3.68 -12.16 0.78
CA GLN A 358 5.00 -12.32 0.18
C GLN A 358 5.47 -13.78 0.21
N TYR A 359 5.89 -14.29 -0.94
CA TYR A 359 6.52 -15.60 -1.11
C TYR A 359 7.85 -15.45 -1.84
N TYR A 360 8.72 -16.44 -1.68
CA TYR A 360 9.98 -16.52 -2.43
C TYR A 360 10.12 -17.90 -3.06
N PHE A 361 10.48 -17.93 -4.34
CA PHE A 361 10.69 -19.14 -5.13
C PHE A 361 12.06 -19.13 -5.81
N SER A 362 12.63 -20.29 -6.12
CA SER A 362 13.72 -20.36 -7.09
C SER A 362 13.18 -20.07 -8.49
N LEU A 363 14.07 -19.77 -9.44
CA LEU A 363 13.71 -19.66 -10.87
C LEU A 363 13.00 -20.91 -11.40
N SER A 364 13.33 -22.09 -10.86
CA SER A 364 12.67 -23.36 -11.21
C SER A 364 11.32 -23.58 -10.51
N GLY A 365 10.84 -22.64 -9.69
CA GLY A 365 9.56 -22.69 -9.00
C GLY A 365 9.55 -23.45 -7.67
N LYS A 366 10.72 -23.79 -7.11
CA LYS A 366 10.79 -24.39 -5.78
C LYS A 366 10.53 -23.31 -4.73
N LEU A 367 9.59 -23.55 -3.82
CA LEU A 367 9.34 -22.64 -2.69
C LEU A 367 10.61 -22.53 -1.81
N ILE A 368 11.13 -21.32 -1.69
CA ILE A 368 12.25 -20.96 -0.81
C ILE A 368 11.70 -20.55 0.55
N TYR A 369 10.73 -19.64 0.56
CA TYR A 369 10.15 -19.12 1.79
C TYR A 369 8.69 -18.73 1.63
N ARG A 370 7.93 -18.91 2.71
CA ARG A 370 6.63 -18.29 2.93
C ARG A 370 6.46 -17.99 4.43
N PRO A 371 5.69 -16.95 4.80
CA PRO A 371 5.32 -16.72 6.18
C PRO A 371 4.64 -17.96 6.80
N ASN A 372 4.90 -18.19 8.08
CA ASN A 372 4.27 -19.29 8.80
C ASN A 372 2.76 -19.05 8.92
N THR A 373 1.96 -20.06 8.57
CA THR A 373 0.51 -20.03 8.77
C THR A 373 0.09 -20.55 10.14
N LEU A 374 0.97 -21.28 10.83
CA LEU A 374 0.73 -21.80 12.18
C LEU A 374 1.35 -20.85 13.20
N THR A 375 0.54 -20.43 14.17
CA THR A 375 0.96 -19.69 15.36
C THR A 375 0.72 -20.56 16.59
N ILE A 376 1.78 -20.89 17.32
CA ILE A 376 1.71 -21.64 18.57
C ILE A 376 1.37 -20.65 19.69
N LEU A 377 0.28 -20.91 20.43
CA LEU A 377 -0.12 -20.07 21.56
C LEU A 377 0.49 -20.59 22.86
N ASN A 378 0.41 -21.90 23.08
CA ASN A 378 1.05 -22.62 24.17
C ASN A 378 1.16 -24.13 23.82
N ARG A 379 1.48 -24.98 24.80
CA ARG A 379 1.60 -26.44 24.61
C ARG A 379 0.31 -27.16 24.19
N ILE A 380 -0.85 -26.51 24.35
CA ILE A 380 -2.20 -27.07 24.13
C ILE A 380 -2.86 -26.49 22.88
N TYR A 381 -2.66 -25.20 22.62
CA TYR A 381 -3.40 -24.43 21.62
C TYR A 381 -2.50 -23.85 20.53
N SER A 382 -3.00 -23.86 19.31
CA SER A 382 -2.40 -23.18 18.17
C SER A 382 -3.49 -22.67 17.23
N ILE A 383 -3.14 -21.74 16.33
CA ILE A 383 -4.05 -21.21 15.32
C ILE A 383 -3.39 -21.32 13.95
N ASN A 384 -4.14 -21.80 12.96
CA ASN A 384 -3.78 -21.71 11.55
C ASN A 384 -4.47 -20.52 10.89
N LYS A 385 -3.73 -19.76 10.10
CA LYS A 385 -4.25 -18.82 9.09
C LYS A 385 -4.58 -19.61 7.81
N LEU A 386 -5.86 -19.65 7.45
CA LEU A 386 -6.37 -20.30 6.24
C LEU A 386 -6.83 -19.24 5.24
N LYS A 387 -6.78 -19.59 3.95
CA LYS A 387 -7.16 -18.69 2.85
C LYS A 387 -8.46 -19.19 2.19
N TYR A 388 -9.36 -18.27 1.91
CA TYR A 388 -10.58 -18.47 1.14
C TYR A 388 -10.67 -17.39 0.06
N LYS A 389 -10.57 -17.79 -1.21
CA LYS A 389 -10.62 -16.89 -2.37
C LYS A 389 -11.45 -17.53 -3.49
N PRO A 390 -12.80 -17.47 -3.40
CA PRO A 390 -13.68 -18.06 -4.42
C PRO A 390 -13.68 -17.24 -5.73
N ASN A 391 -13.50 -15.92 -5.63
CA ASN A 391 -13.62 -14.95 -6.72
C ASN A 391 -12.46 -13.94 -6.65
N VAL A 392 -12.18 -13.22 -7.74
CA VAL A 392 -11.09 -12.22 -7.83
C VAL A 392 -11.29 -11.07 -6.85
N ASN A 393 -12.53 -10.68 -6.59
CA ASN A 393 -12.93 -9.59 -5.72
C ASN A 393 -13.21 -10.04 -4.28
N TYR A 394 -13.02 -11.31 -3.92
CA TYR A 394 -13.33 -11.82 -2.58
C TYR A 394 -12.19 -12.64 -2.01
N LEU A 395 -11.50 -12.11 -1.00
CA LEU A 395 -10.38 -12.76 -0.33
C LEU A 395 -10.54 -12.66 1.18
N VAL A 396 -10.53 -13.79 1.86
CA VAL A 396 -10.56 -13.85 3.32
C VAL A 396 -9.45 -14.75 3.84
N TYR A 397 -8.61 -14.20 4.69
CA TYR A 397 -7.76 -14.98 5.58
C TYR A 397 -8.47 -15.15 6.92
N TYR A 398 -8.65 -16.39 7.37
CA TYR A 398 -9.47 -16.70 8.56
C TYR A 398 -8.78 -17.68 9.51
N PRO A 399 -9.09 -17.60 10.82
CA PRO A 399 -8.47 -18.43 11.84
C PRO A 399 -9.11 -19.83 11.90
N ARG A 400 -8.27 -20.85 12.06
CA ARG A 400 -8.65 -22.18 12.55
C ARG A 400 -7.87 -22.49 13.81
N VAL A 401 -8.55 -22.61 14.95
CA VAL A 401 -7.95 -23.05 16.20
C VAL A 401 -7.72 -24.56 16.14
N ASN A 402 -6.57 -25.03 16.65
CA ASN A 402 -6.31 -26.44 16.89
C ASN A 402 -6.12 -26.69 18.39
N LEU A 403 -6.82 -27.70 18.92
CA LEU A 403 -6.80 -28.12 20.32
C LEU A 403 -6.29 -29.56 20.40
N LYS A 404 -5.29 -29.83 21.25
CA LYS A 404 -4.79 -31.21 21.42
C LYS A 404 -5.77 -32.16 22.10
N SER A 405 -6.66 -31.66 22.95
CA SER A 405 -7.40 -32.48 23.93
C SER A 405 -8.87 -32.71 23.61
N ASN A 406 -9.53 -31.88 22.80
CA ASN A 406 -10.98 -32.00 22.56
C ASN A 406 -11.41 -31.51 21.17
N LYS A 407 -11.64 -32.47 20.26
CA LYS A 407 -12.00 -32.19 18.86
C LYS A 407 -13.42 -31.64 18.69
N SER A 408 -14.35 -31.99 19.57
CA SER A 408 -15.73 -31.49 19.52
C SER A 408 -15.78 -29.97 19.80
N ILE A 409 -15.07 -29.54 20.84
CA ILE A 409 -14.93 -28.11 21.17
C ILE A 409 -14.20 -27.37 20.05
N GLU A 410 -13.12 -27.96 19.52
CA GLU A 410 -12.38 -27.39 18.38
C GLU A 410 -13.30 -27.16 17.17
N ASN A 411 -14.09 -28.17 16.78
CA ASN A 411 -15.02 -28.08 15.65
C ASN A 411 -16.06 -26.99 15.89
N ARG A 412 -16.64 -26.91 17.09
CA ARG A 412 -17.63 -25.88 17.43
C ARG A 412 -17.06 -24.46 17.36
N ILE A 413 -15.85 -24.24 17.87
CA ILE A 413 -15.15 -22.95 17.77
C ILE A 413 -14.91 -22.61 16.31
N ASN A 414 -14.36 -23.54 15.53
CA ASN A 414 -14.01 -23.30 14.13
C ASN A 414 -15.22 -23.08 13.22
N LEU A 415 -16.36 -23.71 13.50
CA LEU A 415 -17.62 -23.43 12.80
C LEU A 415 -18.07 -21.99 13.04
N LYS A 416 -18.02 -21.50 14.29
CA LYS A 416 -18.34 -20.10 14.61
C LYS A 416 -17.33 -19.14 13.97
N LEU A 417 -16.04 -19.44 14.00
CA LEU A 417 -15.01 -18.59 13.40
C LEU A 417 -15.17 -18.46 11.88
N LYS A 418 -15.56 -19.54 11.18
CA LYS A 418 -15.89 -19.48 9.74
C LYS A 418 -17.07 -18.53 9.47
N TYR A 419 -18.12 -18.61 10.29
CA TYR A 419 -19.28 -17.73 10.18
C TYR A 419 -18.89 -16.26 10.43
N LEU A 420 -18.18 -15.98 11.53
CA LEU A 420 -17.75 -14.62 11.90
C LEU A 420 -16.76 -14.03 10.90
N SER A 421 -15.94 -14.86 10.24
CA SER A 421 -15.02 -14.43 9.17
C SER A 421 -15.72 -14.19 7.83
N LYS A 422 -17.06 -14.31 7.78
CA LYS A 422 -17.88 -14.04 6.59
C LYS A 422 -17.50 -14.88 5.37
N LEU A 423 -17.23 -16.17 5.52
CA LEU A 423 -16.97 -17.05 4.36
C LEU A 423 -18.25 -17.28 3.54
N LYS A 424 -18.55 -16.37 2.60
CA LYS A 424 -19.73 -16.42 1.74
C LYS A 424 -19.53 -17.41 0.57
N PRO A 425 -20.52 -18.25 0.21
CA PRO A 425 -20.49 -18.99 -1.04
C PRO A 425 -20.65 -18.02 -2.19
N ILE A 426 -19.66 -17.96 -3.08
CA ILE A 426 -19.58 -17.04 -4.22
C ILE A 426 -19.07 -17.85 -5.40
N ASP A 427 -19.66 -17.67 -6.57
CA ASP A 427 -19.19 -18.31 -7.78
C ASP A 427 -17.99 -17.56 -8.38
N LYS A 428 -17.09 -18.33 -8.98
CA LYS A 428 -15.79 -17.82 -9.43
C LYS A 428 -15.92 -16.70 -10.48
N TYR A 429 -16.97 -16.76 -11.29
CA TYR A 429 -17.22 -15.84 -12.39
C TYR A 429 -18.37 -14.87 -12.10
N ASP A 430 -18.80 -14.76 -10.83
CA ASP A 430 -19.78 -13.75 -10.44
C ASP A 430 -19.21 -12.34 -10.64
N ASP A 431 -20.01 -11.49 -11.29
CA ASP A 431 -19.76 -10.06 -11.43
C ASP A 431 -20.12 -9.34 -10.13
N LEU A 432 -19.22 -9.39 -9.16
CA LEU A 432 -19.38 -8.67 -7.90
C LEU A 432 -19.20 -7.16 -8.10
N THR A 433 -20.19 -6.38 -7.67
CA THR A 433 -20.15 -4.90 -7.64
C THR A 433 -19.31 -4.34 -6.48
N PHE A 434 -18.62 -5.21 -5.73
CA PHE A 434 -17.78 -4.85 -4.60
C PHE A 434 -16.59 -5.80 -4.51
N SER A 435 -15.53 -5.36 -3.85
CA SER A 435 -14.48 -6.23 -3.34
C SER A 435 -14.55 -6.34 -1.81
N TYR A 436 -14.13 -7.50 -1.30
CA TYR A 436 -14.01 -7.76 0.13
C TYR A 436 -12.66 -8.39 0.45
N LEU A 437 -11.91 -7.71 1.32
CA LEU A 437 -10.68 -8.21 1.90
C LEU A 437 -10.89 -8.45 3.40
N GLY A 438 -10.78 -9.70 3.85
CA GLY A 438 -10.85 -10.07 5.26
C GLY A 438 -9.54 -10.64 5.78
N ASP A 439 -9.19 -10.33 7.03
CA ASP A 439 -8.05 -10.92 7.74
C ASP A 439 -8.37 -11.08 9.24
N PHE A 440 -7.44 -11.64 10.00
CA PHE A 440 -7.51 -11.68 11.45
C PHE A 440 -6.17 -11.48 12.14
N PHE A 441 -6.25 -11.01 13.37
CA PHE A 441 -5.13 -10.86 14.29
C PHE A 441 -5.49 -11.44 15.65
N ILE A 442 -4.50 -11.98 16.34
CA ILE A 442 -4.65 -12.38 17.74
C ILE A 442 -4.37 -11.14 18.59
N SER A 443 -5.42 -10.61 19.22
CA SER A 443 -5.30 -9.41 20.07
C SER A 443 -4.77 -9.75 21.45
N PHE A 444 -5.22 -10.87 22.00
CA PHE A 444 -4.84 -11.31 23.34
C PHE A 444 -4.98 -12.81 23.47
N PHE A 445 -4.03 -13.44 24.16
CA PHE A 445 -4.14 -14.83 24.57
C PHE A 445 -3.53 -15.01 25.95
N TYR A 446 -4.32 -15.55 26.89
CA TYR A 446 -3.82 -15.91 28.22
C TYR A 446 -4.64 -17.03 28.85
N LYS A 447 -3.96 -18.00 29.47
CA LYS A 447 -4.53 -19.26 29.97
C LYS A 447 -5.40 -19.96 28.93
N ASN A 448 -6.71 -19.75 28.97
CA ASN A 448 -7.69 -20.36 28.07
C ASN A 448 -8.45 -19.32 27.23
N LEU A 449 -8.29 -18.02 27.49
CA LEU A 449 -8.95 -16.99 26.71
C LEU A 449 -8.14 -16.61 25.48
N LEU A 450 -8.79 -16.64 24.33
CA LEU A 450 -8.31 -16.10 23.07
C LEU A 450 -9.22 -14.96 22.64
N VAL A 451 -8.64 -13.78 22.42
CA VAL A 451 -9.33 -12.63 21.82
C VAL A 451 -8.74 -12.41 20.45
N LEU A 452 -9.60 -12.44 19.43
CA LEU A 452 -9.22 -12.17 18.04
C LEU A 452 -9.72 -10.78 17.64
N LYS A 453 -9.10 -10.19 16.62
CA LYS A 453 -9.66 -9.12 15.81
C LYS A 453 -9.87 -9.70 14.42
N LEU A 454 -11.12 -9.90 14.00
CA LEU A 454 -11.49 -10.29 12.65
C LEU A 454 -11.79 -8.99 11.90
N THR A 455 -10.91 -8.63 10.95
CA THR A 455 -11.01 -7.39 10.19
C THR A 455 -11.56 -7.67 8.80
N GLY A 456 -12.25 -6.71 8.22
CA GLY A 456 -12.67 -6.76 6.84
C GLY A 456 -12.80 -5.38 6.24
N TYR A 457 -12.64 -5.28 4.93
CA TYR A 457 -12.84 -4.05 4.17
C TYR A 457 -13.73 -4.37 2.98
N ASN A 458 -14.94 -3.80 2.99
CA ASN A 458 -15.92 -3.95 1.92
C ASN A 458 -15.91 -2.69 1.05
N TYR A 459 -15.40 -2.81 -0.17
CA TYR A 459 -15.27 -1.70 -1.10
C TYR A 459 -16.23 -1.88 -2.28
N PRO A 460 -17.38 -1.18 -2.31
CA PRO A 460 -18.18 -1.05 -3.53
C PRO A 460 -17.32 -0.46 -4.65
N LEU A 461 -17.29 -1.10 -5.81
CA LEU A 461 -16.41 -0.69 -6.91
C LEU A 461 -16.84 0.71 -7.40
N GLY A 462 -15.88 1.62 -7.53
CA GLY A 462 -16.13 3.02 -7.91
C GLY A 462 -16.53 3.95 -6.76
N ALA A 463 -16.67 3.45 -5.52
CA ALA A 463 -16.90 4.31 -4.37
C ALA A 463 -15.65 5.10 -3.98
N ALA A 464 -15.83 6.24 -3.31
CA ALA A 464 -14.73 7.05 -2.78
C ALA A 464 -13.89 6.30 -1.75
N HIS A 465 -14.53 5.46 -0.92
CA HIS A 465 -13.87 4.55 0.01
C HIS A 465 -14.79 3.36 0.33
N GLY A 466 -14.22 2.34 0.95
CA GLY A 466 -14.94 1.17 1.45
C GLY A 466 -15.32 1.33 2.92
N MET A 467 -15.99 0.31 3.46
CA MET A 467 -16.35 0.24 4.87
C MET A 467 -15.54 -0.84 5.56
N GLU A 468 -14.83 -0.44 6.62
CA GLU A 468 -14.15 -1.39 7.50
C GLU A 468 -15.16 -2.12 8.39
N THR A 469 -14.85 -3.36 8.75
CA THR A 469 -15.61 -4.16 9.70
C THR A 469 -14.66 -4.78 10.70
N LEU A 470 -15.00 -4.74 11.98
CA LEU A 470 -14.22 -5.33 13.06
C LEU A 470 -15.14 -6.18 13.93
N LEU A 471 -14.76 -7.44 14.15
CA LEU A 471 -15.38 -8.31 15.16
C LEU A 471 -14.31 -8.83 16.10
N THR A 472 -14.60 -8.83 17.40
CA THR A 472 -13.61 -9.16 18.43
C THR A 472 -14.01 -10.33 19.33
N PRO A 473 -14.17 -11.55 18.77
CA PRO A 473 -14.67 -12.67 19.56
C PRO A 473 -13.71 -13.01 20.70
N SER A 474 -14.24 -13.00 21.93
CA SER A 474 -13.56 -13.40 23.16
C SER A 474 -13.92 -14.86 23.47
N ILE A 475 -13.00 -15.79 23.23
CA ILE A 475 -13.27 -17.23 23.15
C ILE A 475 -12.55 -17.97 24.27
N ASN A 476 -13.29 -18.71 25.09
CA ASN A 476 -12.70 -19.67 26.01
C ASN A 476 -12.35 -20.95 25.26
N LEU A 477 -11.07 -21.20 24.99
CA LEU A 477 -10.59 -22.36 24.23
C LEU A 477 -10.78 -23.69 24.97
N LYS A 478 -11.01 -23.67 26.29
CA LYS A 478 -11.29 -24.88 27.07
C LYS A 478 -12.74 -25.31 26.96
N THR A 479 -13.68 -24.35 26.93
CA THR A 479 -15.12 -24.65 26.91
C THR A 479 -15.73 -24.48 25.52
N GLY A 480 -15.19 -23.61 24.67
CA GLY A 480 -15.77 -23.18 23.39
C GLY A 480 -16.85 -22.09 23.51
N GLU A 481 -17.01 -21.51 24.70
CA GLU A 481 -17.84 -20.32 24.91
C GLU A 481 -17.24 -19.11 24.21
N ILE A 482 -18.11 -18.28 23.62
CA ILE A 482 -17.75 -16.96 23.10
C ILE A 482 -18.53 -15.95 23.94
N TYR A 483 -17.80 -15.04 24.58
CA TYR A 483 -18.36 -14.09 25.54
C TYR A 483 -18.81 -12.81 24.85
N ILE A 484 -19.87 -12.24 25.40
CA ILE A 484 -20.31 -10.87 25.13
C ILE A 484 -20.00 -9.97 26.34
N LEU A 485 -20.12 -8.65 26.19
CA LEU A 485 -19.62 -7.71 27.19
C LEU A 485 -20.19 -7.98 28.60
N LYS A 486 -21.50 -8.22 28.70
CA LYS A 486 -22.16 -8.50 30.00
C LYS A 486 -21.60 -9.70 30.75
N ASP A 487 -21.01 -10.67 30.07
CA ASP A 487 -20.49 -11.89 30.72
C ASP A 487 -19.29 -11.61 31.63
N LEU A 488 -18.65 -10.43 31.48
CA LEU A 488 -17.56 -9.98 32.33
C LEU A 488 -18.05 -9.47 33.68
N PHE A 489 -19.31 -9.03 33.76
CA PHE A 489 -19.84 -8.27 34.89
C PHE A 489 -20.82 -9.08 35.75
N LYS A 490 -21.05 -8.59 36.97
CA LYS A 490 -22.10 -9.12 37.87
C LYS A 490 -23.48 -8.81 37.26
N SER A 491 -24.50 -9.61 37.62
CA SER A 491 -25.84 -9.58 37.02
C SER A 491 -26.66 -8.26 37.19
N SER A 492 -26.08 -7.22 37.80
CA SER A 492 -26.72 -5.90 37.94
C SER A 492 -26.43 -5.02 36.73
N THR A 493 -27.33 -4.13 36.31
CA THR A 493 -27.06 -3.16 35.24
C THR A 493 -26.19 -1.97 35.66
N LYS A 494 -25.81 -1.86 36.94
CA LYS A 494 -25.03 -0.74 37.49
C LYS A 494 -23.68 -0.53 36.78
N TRP A 495 -23.09 -1.58 36.23
CA TRP A 495 -21.82 -1.48 35.50
C TRP A 495 -21.95 -0.72 34.18
N ILE A 496 -23.12 -0.74 33.53
CA ILE A 496 -23.35 0.02 32.29
C ILE A 496 -23.23 1.51 32.58
N ASN A 497 -23.84 1.97 33.68
CA ASN A 497 -23.78 3.36 34.10
C ASN A 497 -22.33 3.78 34.41
N GLU A 498 -21.57 2.93 35.11
CA GLU A 498 -20.17 3.20 35.40
C GLU A 498 -19.34 3.35 34.12
N ILE A 499 -19.49 2.42 33.18
CA ILE A 499 -18.77 2.47 31.90
C ILE A 499 -19.17 3.72 31.09
N ASN A 500 -20.46 4.07 31.06
CA ASN A 500 -20.92 5.29 30.41
C ASN A 500 -20.30 6.54 31.02
N SER A 501 -20.25 6.63 32.36
CA SER A 501 -19.61 7.76 33.06
C SER A 501 -18.11 7.86 32.76
N ILE A 502 -17.39 6.73 32.70
CA ILE A 502 -15.97 6.72 32.32
C ILE A 502 -15.81 7.22 30.88
N ILE A 503 -16.62 6.74 29.93
CA ILE A 503 -16.55 7.14 28.52
C ILE A 503 -16.90 8.62 28.35
N GLU A 504 -17.98 9.10 28.96
CA GLU A 504 -18.36 10.53 28.91
C GLU A 504 -17.25 11.43 29.45
N ASN A 505 -16.63 11.04 30.57
CA ASN A 505 -15.50 11.78 31.10
C ASN A 505 -14.30 11.78 30.14
N GLN A 506 -13.99 10.65 29.49
CA GLN A 506 -12.93 10.58 28.48
C GLN A 506 -13.24 11.50 27.28
N ILE A 507 -14.48 11.52 26.78
CA ILE A 507 -14.90 12.40 25.68
C ILE A 507 -14.72 13.88 26.08
N GLN A 508 -15.08 14.26 27.30
CA GLN A 508 -15.05 15.65 27.75
C GLN A 508 -13.65 16.16 28.10
N THR A 509 -12.75 15.30 28.55
CA THR A 509 -11.47 15.72 29.17
C THR A 509 -10.23 15.36 28.37
N ASN A 510 -10.33 14.45 27.40
CA ASN A 510 -9.17 13.97 26.63
C ASN A 510 -9.27 14.41 25.16
N SER A 511 -8.35 15.28 24.75
CA SER A 511 -8.27 15.84 23.39
C SER A 511 -8.16 14.78 22.29
N LYS A 512 -7.73 13.55 22.62
CA LYS A 512 -7.77 12.42 21.69
C LYS A 512 -9.18 12.13 21.16
N TYR A 513 -10.24 12.52 21.86
CA TYR A 513 -11.62 12.26 21.49
C TYR A 513 -12.36 13.49 20.94
N GLU A 514 -11.65 14.54 20.56
CA GLU A 514 -12.23 15.78 20.02
C GLU A 514 -13.05 15.56 18.73
N PHE A 515 -12.76 14.51 17.96
CA PHE A 515 -13.52 14.14 16.76
C PHE A 515 -14.87 13.47 17.07
N VAL A 516 -15.19 13.15 18.32
CA VAL A 516 -16.51 12.60 18.69
C VAL A 516 -17.55 13.68 18.48
N TYR A 517 -18.59 13.37 17.69
CA TYR A 517 -19.63 14.33 17.38
C TYR A 517 -20.34 14.79 18.67
N PRO A 518 -20.65 16.10 18.79
CA PRO A 518 -21.42 16.61 19.92
C PRO A 518 -22.72 15.82 20.12
N ASN A 519 -22.96 15.33 21.34
CA ASN A 519 -24.14 14.57 21.75
C ASN A 519 -24.38 13.24 21.00
N SER A 520 -23.41 12.68 20.28
CA SER A 520 -23.59 11.40 19.55
C SER A 520 -23.52 10.18 20.45
N PHE A 521 -22.71 10.20 21.51
CA PHE A 521 -22.65 9.12 22.48
C PHE A 521 -23.96 9.05 23.28
N LYS A 522 -24.68 7.92 23.16
CA LYS A 522 -25.96 7.66 23.85
C LYS A 522 -25.87 6.60 24.94
N GLY A 523 -24.65 6.21 25.31
CA GLY A 523 -24.38 5.09 26.22
C GLY A 523 -24.20 3.76 25.48
N ILE A 524 -23.65 2.78 26.19
CA ILE A 524 -23.44 1.41 25.71
C ILE A 524 -24.62 0.50 26.03
N ASN A 525 -24.67 -0.67 25.39
CA ASN A 525 -25.60 -1.76 25.72
C ASN A 525 -24.87 -3.00 26.26
N GLU A 526 -25.64 -4.00 26.73
CA GLU A 526 -25.10 -5.25 27.30
C GLU A 526 -24.21 -6.06 26.34
N ASN A 527 -24.38 -5.87 25.04
CA ASN A 527 -23.68 -6.55 23.96
C ASN A 527 -22.85 -5.56 23.13
N GLN A 528 -22.42 -4.43 23.73
CA GLN A 528 -21.57 -3.47 23.05
C GLN A 528 -20.27 -4.14 22.60
N ASP A 529 -19.82 -3.75 21.42
CA ASP A 529 -18.57 -4.20 20.82
C ASP A 529 -17.37 -3.87 21.71
N PHE A 530 -16.57 -4.89 22.01
CA PHE A 530 -15.50 -4.79 22.99
C PHE A 530 -14.38 -5.79 22.75
N TYR A 531 -13.21 -5.51 23.29
CA TYR A 531 -12.15 -6.49 23.47
C TYR A 531 -11.39 -6.24 24.77
N ILE A 532 -10.55 -7.19 25.18
CA ILE A 532 -9.76 -7.05 26.40
C ILE A 532 -8.29 -7.42 26.16
N ASP A 533 -7.43 -6.88 27.00
CA ASP A 533 -6.08 -7.41 27.23
C ASP A 533 -5.92 -7.80 28.72
N LYS A 534 -4.68 -7.91 29.20
CA LYS A 534 -4.39 -8.26 30.59
C LYS A 534 -4.93 -7.23 31.60
N ASN A 535 -4.94 -5.96 31.24
CA ASN A 535 -5.12 -4.85 32.17
C ASN A 535 -6.33 -3.97 31.84
N PHE A 536 -6.81 -4.00 30.60
CA PHE A 536 -7.81 -3.07 30.09
C PHE A 536 -8.97 -3.77 29.40
N LEU A 537 -10.15 -3.19 29.59
CA LEU A 537 -11.32 -3.32 28.73
C LEU A 537 -11.27 -2.23 27.66
N TYR A 538 -11.57 -2.60 26.42
CA TYR A 538 -11.70 -1.67 25.31
C TYR A 538 -13.13 -1.73 24.79
N ILE A 539 -13.82 -0.59 24.81
CA ILE A 539 -15.14 -0.42 24.17
C ILE A 539 -14.92 0.32 22.87
N TYR A 540 -15.47 -0.17 21.77
CA TYR A 540 -15.32 0.50 20.48
C TYR A 540 -16.65 0.73 19.77
N PHE A 541 -16.63 1.72 18.90
CA PHE A 541 -17.72 2.15 18.04
C PHE A 541 -17.26 2.10 16.59
N SER A 542 -18.15 1.69 15.70
CA SER A 542 -17.85 1.58 14.27
C SER A 542 -17.64 2.95 13.62
N PRO A 543 -16.94 3.03 12.47
CA PRO A 543 -16.88 4.26 11.69
C PRO A 543 -18.28 4.85 11.47
N TYR A 544 -18.41 6.18 11.58
CA TYR A 544 -19.67 6.94 11.54
C TYR A 544 -20.64 6.79 12.72
N GLU A 545 -20.41 5.86 13.65
CA GLU A 545 -21.36 5.63 14.75
C GLU A 545 -21.43 6.83 15.71
N ILE A 546 -20.27 7.33 16.14
CA ILE A 546 -20.19 8.50 17.05
C ILE A 546 -19.20 9.58 16.59
N GLY A 547 -18.53 9.40 15.46
CA GLY A 547 -17.56 10.36 14.89
C GLY A 547 -17.28 10.07 13.42
N PRO A 548 -16.40 10.84 12.75
CA PRO A 548 -16.16 10.72 11.32
C PRO A 548 -15.41 9.45 10.96
N TYR A 549 -15.50 9.02 9.69
CA TYR A 549 -14.77 7.85 9.19
C TYR A 549 -13.26 7.93 9.41
N ALA A 550 -12.68 9.13 9.28
CA ALA A 550 -11.25 9.35 9.49
C ALA A 550 -10.79 9.01 10.91
N ALA A 551 -11.69 9.00 11.89
CA ALA A 551 -11.38 8.56 13.26
C ALA A 551 -11.31 7.02 13.40
N GLY A 552 -11.74 6.27 12.37
CA GLY A 552 -11.80 4.82 12.36
C GLY A 552 -12.73 4.26 13.44
N PHE A 553 -12.31 3.17 14.07
CA PHE A 553 -13.00 2.59 15.22
C PHE A 553 -12.68 3.36 16.50
N ILE A 554 -13.58 4.27 16.88
CA ILE A 554 -13.41 5.08 18.09
C ILE A 554 -13.42 4.16 19.30
N THR A 555 -12.29 4.06 19.99
CA THR A 555 -12.05 3.09 21.06
C THR A 555 -11.73 3.78 22.39
N PHE A 556 -12.51 3.46 23.41
CA PHE A 556 -12.32 3.89 24.80
C PHE A 556 -11.62 2.78 25.58
N LYS A 557 -10.54 3.16 26.27
CA LYS A 557 -9.69 2.25 27.04
C LYS A 557 -10.00 2.43 28.52
N ILE A 558 -10.42 1.36 29.18
CA ILE A 558 -10.93 1.36 30.56
C ILE A 558 -10.07 0.39 31.39
N PRO A 559 -9.29 0.88 32.37
CA PRO A 559 -8.51 0.01 33.24
C PRO A 559 -9.41 -0.91 34.07
N PHE A 560 -9.07 -2.19 34.19
CA PHE A 560 -9.84 -3.11 35.04
C PHE A 560 -9.88 -2.68 36.51
N LEU A 561 -8.86 -1.93 36.97
CA LEU A 561 -8.82 -1.39 38.33
C LEU A 561 -9.97 -0.40 38.60
N GLU A 562 -10.40 0.39 37.61
CA GLU A 562 -11.50 1.36 37.77
C GLU A 562 -12.86 0.65 37.89
N ILE A 563 -12.99 -0.54 37.31
CA ILE A 563 -14.26 -1.29 37.23
C ILE A 563 -14.26 -2.59 38.05
N ASP A 564 -13.25 -2.81 38.90
CA ASP A 564 -13.02 -4.08 39.62
C ASP A 564 -14.23 -4.51 40.48
N ASN A 565 -14.90 -3.53 41.09
CA ASN A 565 -16.09 -3.75 41.93
C ASN A 565 -17.28 -4.33 41.14
N PHE A 566 -17.31 -4.14 39.82
CA PHE A 566 -18.40 -4.59 38.95
C PHE A 566 -18.09 -5.93 38.25
N ILE A 567 -16.82 -6.31 38.16
CA ILE A 567 -16.39 -7.55 37.49
C ILE A 567 -16.90 -8.78 38.26
N ASN A 568 -17.46 -9.75 37.53
CA ASN A 568 -17.84 -11.04 38.09
C ASN A 568 -16.63 -11.97 38.16
N LYS A 569 -15.84 -11.84 39.23
CA LYS A 569 -14.64 -12.67 39.48
C LYS A 569 -14.94 -14.18 39.62
N LYS A 570 -16.20 -14.55 39.86
CA LYS A 570 -16.65 -15.95 39.91
C LYS A 570 -17.15 -16.47 38.55
N GLY A 571 -17.38 -15.58 37.59
CA GLY A 571 -17.90 -15.88 36.25
C GLY A 571 -16.91 -16.64 35.38
N SER A 572 -17.43 -17.35 34.36
CA SER A 572 -16.61 -18.15 33.45
C SER A 572 -15.67 -17.28 32.60
N PHE A 573 -16.12 -16.08 32.20
CA PHE A 573 -15.29 -15.15 31.46
C PHE A 573 -14.06 -14.73 32.26
N TYR A 574 -14.20 -14.15 33.45
CA TYR A 574 -13.06 -13.75 34.27
C TYR A 574 -12.09 -14.91 34.57
N LYS A 575 -12.62 -16.10 34.91
CA LYS A 575 -11.83 -17.31 35.18
C LYS A 575 -11.08 -17.86 33.96
N SER A 576 -11.47 -17.48 32.75
CA SER A 576 -10.80 -17.96 31.53
C SER A 576 -9.39 -17.38 31.36
N PHE A 577 -9.13 -16.21 31.97
CA PHE A 577 -7.87 -15.47 31.88
C PHE A 577 -7.29 -15.01 33.24
N ASN A 578 -7.88 -15.38 34.38
CA ASN A 578 -7.32 -15.09 35.72
C ASN A 578 -6.98 -16.33 36.52
#